data_AF-A0A815Y3B0-F1
#
_entry.id   AF-A0A815Y3B0-F1
#
_cell.length_a   1.000
_cell.length_b   1.000
_cell.length_c   1.000
_cell.angle_alpha   90.00
_cell.angle_beta   90.00
_cell.angle_gamma   90.00
#
_symmetry.space_group_name_H-M   'P 1'
#
loop_
_entity.id
_entity.type
_entity.pdbx_description
1 polymer ?
#
loop_
_entity_poly.entity_id
_entity_poly.type
_entity_poly.pdbx_seq_one_letter_code
_entity_poly.pdbx_strand_id
1 'polypeptide(L)'
;LIACWAFTATGALEGQHAIKTGNLVHLSAQNLMDCSQSFGNYGCNGGLMDYAFEYIKENGGIDTADSYPYEAVEGSCRFKKDTIGATDTDEQFYSSI
;
A
#
# COMPACT_ATOMS: atom_id res chain seq x y z
N LEU A 1 -12.49 12.22 6.46
CA LEU A 1 -11.71 11.40 5.51
C LEU A 1 -10.41 11.04 6.19
N ILE A 2 -10.28 9.81 6.71
CA ILE A 2 -9.21 9.42 7.65
C ILE A 2 -8.26 8.37 7.02
N ALA A 3 -8.59 7.83 5.84
CA ALA A 3 -7.77 6.91 5.05
C ALA A 3 -6.71 7.61 4.17
N CYS A 4 -6.49 8.92 4.32
CA CYS A 4 -5.56 9.68 3.48
C CYS A 4 -4.13 9.11 3.48
N TRP A 5 -3.69 8.56 4.62
CA TRP A 5 -2.40 7.90 4.76
C TRP A 5 -2.22 6.74 3.76
N ALA A 6 -3.27 5.93 3.56
CA ALA A 6 -3.21 4.78 2.65
C ALA A 6 -3.09 5.23 1.20
N PHE A 7 -3.86 6.24 0.79
CA PHE A 7 -3.76 6.82 -0.56
C PHE A 7 -2.43 7.54 -0.80
N THR A 8 -1.89 8.24 0.20
CA THR A 8 -0.56 8.85 0.11
C THR A 8 0.52 7.77 -0.06
N ALA A 9 0.45 6.69 0.72
CA ALA A 9 1.39 5.58 0.63
C ALA A 9 1.32 4.88 -0.73
N THR A 10 0.11 4.55 -1.22
CA THR A 10 -0.04 3.96 -2.56
C THR A 10 0.46 4.91 -3.63
N GLY A 11 0.05 6.18 -3.63
CA GLY A 11 0.49 7.15 -4.64
C GLY A 11 2.01 7.34 -4.69
N ALA A 12 2.70 7.35 -3.54
CA ALA A 12 4.15 7.40 -3.49
C ALA A 12 4.79 6.15 -4.12
N LEU A 13 4.30 4.96 -3.76
CA LEU A 13 4.80 3.70 -4.32
C LEU A 13 4.47 3.55 -5.81
N GLU A 14 3.29 3.97 -6.25
CA GLU A 14 2.89 4.01 -7.66
C GLU A 14 3.86 4.86 -8.49
N GLY A 15 4.21 6.05 -7.99
CA GLY A 15 5.15 6.96 -8.65
C GLY A 15 6.55 6.33 -8.76
N GLN A 16 7.07 5.78 -7.67
CA GLN A 16 8.38 5.11 -7.66
C GLN A 16 8.39 3.88 -8.58
N HIS A 17 7.33 3.06 -8.53
CA HIS A 17 7.19 1.90 -9.40
C HIS A 17 7.17 2.31 -10.88
N ALA A 18 6.45 3.38 -11.23
CA ALA A 18 6.40 3.91 -12.59
C ALA A 18 7.76 4.43 -13.07
N ILE A 19 8.51 5.12 -12.21
CA ILE A 19 9.88 5.59 -12.53
C ILE A 19 10.82 4.39 -12.77
N LYS A 20 10.76 3.37 -11.90
CA LYS A 20 11.66 2.21 -11.95
C LYS A 20 11.37 1.27 -13.11
N THR A 21 10.09 1.01 -13.40
CA THR A 21 9.68 -0.02 -14.35
C THR A 21 9.21 0.53 -15.69
N GLY A 22 8.89 1.82 -15.76
CA GLY A 22 8.22 2.44 -16.90
C GLY A 22 6.72 2.15 -16.98
N ASN A 23 6.14 1.41 -16.02
CA ASN A 23 4.74 1.02 -15.99
C ASN A 23 4.02 1.62 -14.78
N LEU A 24 2.95 2.37 -15.02
CA LEU A 24 2.07 2.82 -13.95
C LEU A 24 1.07 1.72 -13.62
N VAL A 25 1.05 1.30 -12.36
CA VAL A 25 0.12 0.30 -11.80
C VAL A 25 -0.60 0.96 -10.65
N HIS A 26 -1.94 0.92 -10.63
CA HIS A 26 -2.72 1.43 -9.50
C HIS A 26 -2.76 0.40 -8.37
N LEU A 27 -2.50 0.85 -7.14
CA LEU A 27 -2.34 -0.01 -5.96
C LEU A 27 -3.51 0.14 -4.98
N SER A 28 -3.80 -0.93 -4.24
CA SER A 28 -4.97 -0.98 -3.37
C SER A 28 -4.73 -0.29 -2.03
N ALA A 29 -5.32 0.89 -1.85
CA ALA A 29 -5.41 1.53 -0.54
C ALA A 29 -6.20 0.68 0.46
N GLN A 30 -7.17 -0.13 -0.01
CA GLN A 30 -7.95 -1.04 0.83
C GLN A 30 -7.09 -2.17 1.39
N ASN A 31 -6.14 -2.70 0.60
CA ASN A 31 -5.18 -3.68 1.09
C ASN A 31 -4.41 -3.14 2.30
N LEU A 32 -3.95 -1.88 2.25
CA LEU A 32 -3.27 -1.26 3.39
C LEU A 32 -4.19 -1.14 4.60
N MET A 33 -5.42 -0.66 4.41
CA MET A 33 -6.39 -0.50 5.50
C MET A 33 -6.69 -1.82 6.21
N ASP A 34 -6.84 -2.91 5.45
CA ASP A 34 -7.28 -4.20 5.99
C ASP A 34 -6.11 -5.05 6.54
N CYS A 35 -4.89 -4.88 6.02
CA CYS A 35 -3.78 -5.81 6.29
C CYS A 35 -2.63 -5.24 7.12
N SER A 36 -2.50 -3.91 7.26
CA SER A 36 -1.33 -3.31 7.95
C SER A 36 -1.55 -3.02 9.44
N GLN A 37 -2.59 -3.59 10.06
CA GLN A 37 -2.92 -3.30 11.46
C GLN A 37 -1.83 -3.74 12.45
N SER A 38 -1.18 -4.86 12.18
CA SER A 38 -0.06 -5.36 13.00
C SER A 38 1.17 -4.44 12.95
N PHE A 39 1.22 -3.52 11.99
CA PHE A 39 2.30 -2.54 11.83
C PHE A 39 1.95 -1.17 12.45
N GLY A 40 0.76 -1.03 13.07
CA GLY A 40 0.38 0.20 13.77
C GLY A 40 -0.56 1.13 12.99
N ASN A 41 -1.11 0.68 11.86
CA ASN A 41 -2.22 1.37 11.19
C ASN A 41 -3.57 0.90 11.73
N TYR A 42 -4.60 1.74 11.63
CA TYR A 42 -5.92 1.49 12.20
C TYR A 42 -7.05 1.74 11.19
N GLY A 43 -6.83 1.38 9.93
CA GLY A 43 -7.84 1.49 8.87
C GLY A 43 -8.46 2.89 8.78
N CYS A 44 -9.77 2.96 9.04
CA CYS A 44 -10.53 4.22 9.05
C CYS A 44 -10.26 5.11 10.27
N ASN A 45 -9.53 4.64 11.28
CA ASN A 45 -9.17 5.41 12.48
C ASN A 45 -7.81 6.11 12.35
N GLY A 46 -7.11 5.93 11.23
CA GLY A 46 -5.85 6.61 10.92
C GLY A 46 -4.68 5.65 10.73
N GLY A 47 -3.53 6.21 10.38
CA GLY A 47 -2.32 5.46 10.08
C GLY A 47 -1.19 6.38 9.64
N LEU A 48 -0.01 5.81 9.45
CA LEU A 48 1.18 6.47 8.95
C LEU A 48 1.71 5.74 7.72
N MET A 49 2.23 6.51 6.77
CA MET A 49 2.80 5.96 5.54
C MET A 49 4.00 5.06 5.84
N ASP A 50 4.82 5.40 6.85
CA ASP A 50 5.96 4.57 7.27
C ASP A 50 5.54 3.14 7.63
N TYR A 51 4.46 2.99 8.41
CA TYR A 51 3.91 1.66 8.76
C TYR A 51 3.33 0.93 7.55
N ALA A 52 2.80 1.67 6.58
CA ALA A 52 2.33 1.09 5.33
C ALA A 52 3.49 0.53 4.51
N PHE A 53 4.60 1.27 4.39
CA PHE A 53 5.79 0.82 3.67
C PHE A 53 6.47 -0.37 4.37
N GLU A 54 6.56 -0.34 5.70
CA GLU A 54 7.04 -1.48 6.48
C GLU A 54 6.19 -2.73 6.24
N TYR A 55 4.86 -2.60 6.26
CA TYR A 55 3.95 -3.68 5.88
C TYR A 55 4.22 -4.18 4.45
N ILE A 56 4.31 -3.29 3.46
CA ILE A 56 4.51 -3.69 2.05
C ILE A 56 5.81 -4.48 1.90
N LYS A 57 6.87 -4.02 2.56
CA LYS A 57 8.19 -4.67 2.54
C LYS A 57 8.15 -6.06 3.16
N GLU A 58 7.59 -6.20 4.36
CA GLU A 58 7.50 -7.49 5.07
C GLU A 58 6.48 -8.45 4.44
N ASN A 59 5.37 -7.93 3.91
CA ASN A 59 4.36 -8.71 3.20
C ASN A 59 4.86 -9.19 1.82
N GLY A 60 5.93 -8.59 1.30
CA GLY A 60 6.48 -8.90 -0.01
C GLY A 60 5.68 -8.33 -1.17
N GLY A 61 4.92 -7.25 -0.94
CA GLY A 61 4.14 -6.55 -1.96
C GLY A 61 2.77 -6.09 -1.50
N ILE A 62 2.05 -5.47 -2.44
CA ILE A 62 0.70 -4.93 -2.28
C ILE A 62 -0.13 -5.22 -3.53
N ASP A 63 -1.42 -5.50 -3.33
CA ASP A 63 -2.35 -5.79 -4.42
C ASP A 63 -2.66 -4.57 -5.31
N THR A 64 -3.06 -4.84 -6.55
CA THR A 64 -3.58 -3.81 -7.45
C THR A 64 -4.95 -3.29 -6.99
N ALA A 65 -5.27 -2.04 -7.33
CA ALA A 65 -6.58 -1.46 -7.06
C ALA A 65 -7.74 -2.25 -7.72
N ASP A 66 -7.50 -2.86 -8.88
CA ASP A 66 -8.52 -3.64 -9.61
C ASP A 66 -8.81 -4.99 -8.94
N SER A 67 -7.79 -5.64 -8.37
CA SER A 67 -7.92 -6.93 -7.70
C SER A 67 -8.47 -6.82 -6.28
N TYR A 68 -8.23 -5.68 -5.64
CA TYR A 68 -8.68 -5.36 -4.29
C TYR A 68 -9.26 -3.94 -4.24
N PRO A 69 -10.54 -3.77 -4.68
CA PRO A 69 -11.17 -2.46 -4.77
C PRO A 69 -11.36 -1.75 -3.43
N TYR A 70 -11.45 -0.42 -3.48
CA TYR A 70 -11.70 0.41 -2.31
C TYR A 70 -13.18 0.37 -1.88
N GLU A 71 -13.41 0.01 -0.61
CA GLU A 71 -14.74 -0.15 -0.02
C GLU A 71 -15.05 0.93 1.02
N ALA A 72 -14.07 1.79 1.35
CA ALA A 72 -14.19 2.88 2.32
C ALA A 72 -14.60 2.45 3.74
N VAL A 73 -14.41 1.18 4.06
CA VAL A 73 -14.67 0.57 5.37
C VAL A 73 -13.55 -0.39 5.68
N GLU A 74 -13.17 -0.50 6.94
CA GLU A 74 -12.20 -1.50 7.38
C GLU A 74 -12.82 -2.90 7.31
N GLY A 75 -12.12 -3.82 6.67
CA GLY A 75 -12.52 -5.22 6.52
C GLY A 75 -11.42 -6.17 6.97
N SER A 76 -11.68 -7.47 6.83
CA SER A 76 -10.63 -8.48 7.02
C SER A 76 -9.62 -8.42 5.88
N CYS A 77 -8.34 -8.69 6.18
CA CYS A 77 -7.30 -8.78 5.17
C CYS A 77 -7.61 -9.85 4.11
N ARG A 78 -7.61 -9.47 2.83
CA ARG A 78 -7.86 -10.34 1.67
C ARG A 78 -6.69 -10.41 0.70
N PHE A 79 -5.48 -10.05 1.14
CA PHE A 79 -4.28 -10.01 0.32
C PHE A 79 -4.04 -11.32 -0.44
N LYS A 80 -3.64 -11.25 -1.72
CA LYS A 80 -3.23 -12.42 -2.48
C LYS A 80 -1.94 -12.21 -3.26
N LYS A 81 -1.04 -13.19 -3.17
CA LYS A 81 0.29 -13.09 -3.81
C LYS A 81 0.24 -13.03 -5.34
N ASP A 82 -0.81 -13.57 -5.96
CA ASP A 82 -1.03 -13.57 -7.40
C ASP A 82 -1.55 -12.24 -7.94
N THR A 83 -1.91 -11.29 -7.06
CA THR A 83 -2.46 -9.98 -7.44
C THR A 83 -1.56 -8.80 -7.07
N ILE A 84 -0.31 -9.07 -6.69
CA ILE A 84 0.70 -8.06 -6.37
C ILE A 84 0.92 -7.13 -7.58
N GLY A 85 0.70 -5.83 -7.36
CA GLY A 85 0.98 -4.78 -8.33
C GLY A 85 2.37 -4.17 -8.20
N ALA A 86 2.89 -4.07 -6.97
CA ALA A 86 4.21 -3.51 -6.69
C ALA A 86 4.80 -4.03 -5.37
N THR A 87 6.10 -3.84 -5.21
CA THR A 87 6.87 -4.19 -4.01
C THR A 87 7.73 -3.00 -3.58
N ASP A 88 7.91 -2.83 -2.27
CA ASP A 88 8.87 -1.86 -1.72
C ASP A 88 10.20 -2.57 -1.40
N THR A 89 11.11 -2.56 -2.38
CA THR A 89 12.42 -3.25 -2.28
C THR A 89 13.60 -2.29 -2.30
N ASP A 90 13.38 -0.99 -2.48
CA ASP A 90 14.48 -0.04 -2.64
C ASP A 90 14.82 0.62 -1.31
N GLU A 91 16.06 0.44 -0.84
CA GLU A 91 16.63 1.25 0.23
C GLU A 91 16.64 2.76 -0.11
N GLN A 92 16.51 3.10 -1.40
CA GLN A 92 16.37 4.48 -1.90
C GLN A 92 14.96 5.05 -1.79
N PHE A 93 13.95 4.25 -1.42
CA PHE A 93 12.59 4.74 -1.23
C PHE A 93 12.58 5.84 -0.16
N TYR A 94 13.24 5.60 0.99
CA TYR A 94 13.42 6.60 2.05
C TYR A 94 14.33 7.78 1.69
N SER A 95 15.24 7.65 0.71
CA SER A 95 16.12 8.76 0.30
C SER A 95 15.48 9.69 -0.74
N SER A 96 14.31 9.32 -1.26
CA SER A 96 13.62 10.02 -2.35
C SER A 96 12.35 10.73 -1.89
N ILE A 97 12.05 10.70 -0.59
CA ILE A 97 10.99 11.45 0.11
C ILE A 97 11.66 12.55 0.96
#